data_AF-A0A0U1NQI9-F1
#
_entry.id   AF-A0A0U1NQI9-F1
#
_cell.length_a   1.000
_cell.length_b   1.000
_cell.length_c   1.000
_cell.angle_alpha   90.00
_cell.angle_beta   90.00
_cell.angle_gamma   90.00
#
_symmetry.space_group_name_H-M   'P 1'
#
loop_
_entity.id
_entity.type
_entity.pdbx_description
1 polymer ?
#
loop_
_entity_poly.entity_id
_entity_poly.type
_entity_poly.pdbx_seq_one_letter_code
_entity_poly.pdbx_strand_id
1 'polypeptide(L)'
;MELDQQVEQVAAIFHQDPKNKVFANEKLLLASVLEESGNEISAEKLVTIIKSYEDDNLSGADEELYDAAVYCCNVLARKCFAEDVEDEDEEVDFNLTWLHEDDGSVFAEIRPA
;
A
#
# COMPACT_ATOMS: atom_id res chain seq x y z
N MET A 1 -11.64 -9.92 -6.27
CA MET A 1 -10.26 -10.42 -6.25
C MET A 1 -9.73 -10.01 -4.91
N GLU A 2 -9.36 -10.98 -4.09
CA GLU A 2 -8.88 -10.75 -2.72
C GLU A 2 -7.54 -9.99 -2.74
N LEU A 3 -7.16 -9.35 -1.63
CA LEU A 3 -5.92 -8.56 -1.54
C LEU A 3 -4.70 -9.39 -1.93
N ASP A 4 -4.60 -10.59 -1.38
CA ASP A 4 -3.51 -11.55 -1.65
C ASP A 4 -3.32 -11.80 -3.14
N GLN A 5 -4.41 -12.05 -3.87
CA GLN A 5 -4.32 -12.31 -5.32
C GLN A 5 -3.83 -11.09 -6.10
N GLN A 6 -4.15 -9.87 -5.64
CA GLN A 6 -3.69 -8.64 -6.28
C GLN A 6 -2.21 -8.38 -5.95
N VAL A 7 -1.80 -8.59 -4.71
CA VAL A 7 -0.40 -8.49 -4.27
C VAL A 7 0.49 -9.47 -5.04
N GLU A 8 0.09 -10.73 -5.13
CA GLU A 8 0.83 -11.77 -5.86
C GLU A 8 0.95 -11.43 -7.36
N GLN A 9 -0.07 -10.83 -7.97
CA GLN A 9 0.01 -10.35 -9.35
C GLN A 9 1.04 -9.22 -9.51
N VAL A 10 1.07 -8.26 -8.58
CA VAL A 10 2.04 -7.16 -8.62
C VAL A 10 3.46 -7.69 -8.42
N ALA A 11 3.67 -8.58 -7.44
CA ALA A 11 4.96 -9.20 -7.19
C ALA A 11 5.43 -10.04 -8.39
N ALA A 12 4.55 -10.83 -9.00
CA ALA A 12 4.88 -11.62 -10.18
C ALA A 12 5.27 -10.75 -11.39
N ILE A 13 4.65 -9.57 -11.55
CA ILE A 13 5.03 -8.60 -12.57
C ILE A 13 6.38 -7.96 -12.23
N PHE A 14 6.59 -7.60 -10.97
CA PHE A 14 7.85 -7.04 -10.48
C PHE A 14 9.02 -7.99 -10.76
N HIS A 15 8.88 -9.27 -10.43
CA HIS A 15 9.93 -10.28 -10.61
C HIS A 15 10.28 -10.58 -12.07
N GLN A 16 9.44 -10.18 -13.03
CA GLN A 16 9.77 -10.26 -14.46
C GLN A 16 10.77 -9.18 -14.91
N ASP A 17 10.74 -8.00 -14.28
CA ASP A 17 11.68 -6.90 -14.52
C ASP A 17 11.91 -6.09 -13.24
N PRO A 18 12.70 -6.62 -12.28
CA PRO A 18 12.88 -6.01 -10.97
C PRO A 18 13.42 -4.58 -11.10
N LYS A 19 12.72 -3.64 -10.46
CA LYS A 19 13.16 -2.24 -10.32
C LYS A 19 13.46 -1.94 -8.86
N ASN A 20 14.02 -0.77 -8.59
CA ASN A 20 14.16 -0.26 -7.23
C ASN A 20 12.86 0.38 -6.69
N LYS A 21 11.71 -0.02 -7.22
CA LYS A 21 10.40 0.47 -6.81
C LYS A 21 9.24 -0.43 -7.23
N VAL A 22 8.16 -0.41 -6.46
CA VAL A 22 6.86 -1.01 -6.76
C VAL A 22 5.75 -0.02 -6.40
N PHE A 23 4.57 -0.18 -6.99
CA PHE A 23 3.44 0.71 -6.75
C PHE A 23 2.24 -0.05 -6.18
N ALA A 24 1.67 0.45 -5.09
CA ALA A 24 0.32 0.08 -4.68
C ALA A 24 -0.66 1.07 -5.31
N ASN A 25 -1.57 0.57 -6.15
CA ASN A 25 -2.61 1.40 -6.74
C ASN A 25 -3.79 1.58 -5.78
N GLU A 26 -4.66 2.54 -6.08
CA GLU A 26 -5.85 2.85 -5.28
C GLU A 26 -6.69 1.60 -4.97
N LYS A 27 -6.85 0.70 -5.94
CA LYS A 27 -7.63 -0.53 -5.76
C LYS A 27 -7.01 -1.48 -4.72
N LEU A 28 -5.70 -1.62 -4.70
CA LEU A 28 -4.96 -2.41 -3.70
C LEU A 28 -5.10 -1.79 -2.31
N LEU A 29 -4.93 -0.47 -2.23
CA LEU A 29 -5.06 0.27 -0.97
C LEU A 29 -6.46 0.12 -0.39
N LEU A 30 -7.51 0.30 -1.19
CA LEU A 30 -8.91 0.10 -0.78
C LEU A 30 -9.20 -1.35 -0.36
N ALA A 31 -8.63 -2.33 -1.07
CA ALA A 31 -8.77 -3.74 -0.68
C ALA A 31 -8.11 -4.02 0.68
N SER A 32 -6.95 -3.43 0.93
CA SER A 32 -6.25 -3.53 2.21
C SER A 32 -7.05 -2.93 3.35
N VAL A 33 -7.60 -1.73 3.14
CA VAL A 33 -8.46 -1.08 4.14
C VAL A 33 -9.67 -1.95 4.48
N LEU A 34 -10.34 -2.50 3.46
CA LEU A 34 -11.49 -3.38 3.67
C LEU A 34 -11.11 -4.64 4.45
N GLU A 35 -9.97 -5.25 4.14
CA GLU A 35 -9.53 -6.49 4.76
C GLU A 35 -9.11 -6.30 6.23
N GLU A 36 -8.26 -5.32 6.49
CA GLU A 36 -7.68 -5.10 7.83
C GLU A 36 -8.67 -4.43 8.79
N SER A 37 -9.47 -3.49 8.30
CA SER A 37 -10.38 -2.71 9.15
C SER A 37 -11.83 -3.20 9.11
N GLY A 38 -12.18 -4.08 8.15
CA GLY A 38 -13.58 -4.46 7.88
C GLY A 38 -14.46 -3.33 7.34
N ASN A 39 -13.89 -2.17 6.99
CA ASN A 39 -14.64 -1.00 6.53
C ASN A 39 -14.42 -0.78 5.04
N GLU A 40 -15.50 -0.84 4.26
CA GLU A 40 -15.46 -0.38 2.86
C GLU A 40 -15.50 1.14 2.83
N ILE A 41 -14.46 1.76 2.28
CA ILE A 41 -14.38 3.22 2.08
C ILE A 41 -14.37 3.57 0.59
N SER A 42 -14.75 4.81 0.26
CA SER A 42 -14.62 5.32 -1.10
C SER A 42 -13.18 5.74 -1.41
N ALA A 43 -12.84 5.80 -2.70
CA ALA A 43 -11.60 6.40 -3.20
C ALA A 43 -11.39 7.82 -2.65
N GLU A 44 -12.42 8.66 -2.67
CA GLU A 44 -12.37 10.03 -2.14
C GLU A 44 -12.02 10.07 -0.65
N LYS A 45 -12.53 9.10 0.13
CA LYS A 45 -12.21 8.99 1.57
C LYS A 45 -10.76 8.55 1.77
N LEU A 46 -10.26 7.60 0.98
CA LEU A 46 -8.85 7.19 1.01
C LEU A 46 -7.92 8.38 0.71
N VAL A 47 -8.21 9.16 -0.33
CA VAL A 47 -7.46 10.38 -0.68
C VAL A 47 -7.49 11.39 0.46
N THR A 48 -8.65 11.56 1.12
CA THR A 48 -8.78 12.47 2.26
C THR A 48 -7.94 12.02 3.45
N ILE A 49 -7.90 10.72 3.74
CA ILE A 49 -7.09 10.13 4.81
C ILE A 49 -5.60 10.38 4.54
N ILE A 50 -5.14 10.06 3.32
CA ILE A 50 -3.72 10.25 2.93
C ILE A 50 -3.32 11.72 3.02
N LYS A 51 -4.15 12.65 2.53
CA LYS A 51 -3.87 14.09 2.67
C LYS A 51 -3.83 14.53 4.13
N SER A 52 -4.72 13.98 4.97
CA SER A 52 -4.72 14.30 6.40
C SER A 52 -3.46 13.80 7.10
N TYR A 53 -2.92 12.66 6.68
CA TYR A 53 -1.61 12.17 7.12
C TYR A 53 -0.49 13.12 6.70
N GLU A 54 -0.43 13.50 5.40
CA GLU A 54 0.60 14.40 4.87
C GLU A 54 0.58 15.79 5.51
N ASP A 55 -0.61 16.24 5.96
CA ASP A 55 -0.83 17.53 6.64
C ASP A 55 -0.63 17.45 8.18
N ASP A 56 -0.14 16.33 8.73
CA ASP A 56 0.00 16.08 10.18
C ASP A 56 -1.30 16.30 10.98
N ASN A 57 -2.45 16.03 10.36
CA ASN A 57 -3.78 16.27 10.92
C ASN A 57 -4.67 15.01 10.97
N LEU A 58 -4.07 13.84 10.75
CA LEU A 58 -4.74 12.56 10.88
C LEU A 58 -5.09 12.30 12.35
N SER A 59 -6.30 11.82 12.63
CA SER A 59 -6.69 11.48 14.01
C SER A 59 -7.84 10.47 14.08
N GLY A 60 -7.88 9.73 15.17
CA GLY A 60 -8.99 8.84 15.51
C GLY A 60 -9.10 7.66 14.55
N ALA A 61 -10.33 7.31 14.14
CA ALA A 61 -10.58 6.15 13.27
C ALA A 61 -9.89 6.25 11.89
N ASP A 62 -9.52 7.45 11.44
CA ASP A 62 -8.80 7.62 10.17
C ASP A 62 -7.34 7.16 10.27
N GLU A 63 -6.74 7.10 11.47
CA GLU A 63 -5.41 6.50 11.68
C GLU A 63 -5.43 5.00 11.40
N GLU A 64 -6.43 4.28 11.91
CA GLU A 64 -6.57 2.83 11.68
C GLU A 64 -6.76 2.51 10.19
N LEU A 65 -7.52 3.35 9.47
CA LEU A 65 -7.71 3.19 8.02
C LEU A 65 -6.43 3.51 7.24
N TYR A 66 -5.64 4.48 7.69
CA TYR A 66 -4.33 4.77 7.09
C TYR A 66 -3.34 3.64 7.31
N ASP A 67 -3.23 3.14 8.54
CA ASP A 67 -2.36 2.01 8.89
C ASP A 67 -2.73 0.76 8.08
N ALA A 68 -4.02 0.50 7.90
CA ALA A 68 -4.52 -0.55 7.03
C ALA A 68 -4.09 -0.38 5.55
N ALA A 69 -4.03 0.86 5.04
CA ALA A 69 -3.51 1.11 3.69
C ALA A 69 -1.98 0.93 3.61
N VAL A 70 -1.24 1.33 4.64
CA VAL A 70 0.22 1.14 4.77
C VAL A 70 0.59 -0.32 4.92
N TYR A 71 -0.27 -1.14 5.54
CA TYR A 71 -0.06 -2.58 5.64
C TYR A 71 0.15 -3.24 4.26
N CYS A 72 -0.69 -2.93 3.27
CA CYS A 72 -0.47 -3.43 1.90
C CYS A 72 0.88 -3.00 1.32
N CYS A 73 1.36 -1.80 1.67
CA CYS A 73 2.68 -1.33 1.24
C CYS A 73 3.82 -2.16 1.86
N ASN A 74 3.70 -2.53 3.14
CA ASN A 74 4.62 -3.46 3.80
C ASN A 74 4.62 -4.84 3.12
N VAL A 75 3.43 -5.40 2.86
CA VAL A 75 3.31 -6.72 2.21
C VAL A 75 3.94 -6.69 0.82
N LEU A 76 3.70 -5.63 0.04
CA LEU A 76 4.32 -5.44 -1.27
C LEU A 76 5.83 -5.29 -1.17
N ALA A 77 6.34 -4.53 -0.18
CA ALA A 77 7.76 -4.37 0.04
C ALA A 77 8.43 -5.72 0.31
N ARG A 78 7.88 -6.53 1.23
CA ARG A 78 8.36 -7.89 1.51
C ARG A 78 8.34 -8.76 0.26
N LYS A 79 7.19 -8.87 -0.41
CA LYS A 79 7.02 -9.75 -1.59
C LYS A 79 7.91 -9.36 -2.79
N CYS A 80 8.33 -8.10 -2.87
CA CYS A 80 9.15 -7.61 -3.99
C CYS A 80 10.64 -7.51 -3.64
N PHE A 81 11.01 -7.20 -2.40
CA PHE A 81 12.38 -6.82 -2.05
C PHE A 81 13.02 -7.66 -0.94
N ALA A 82 12.27 -8.55 -0.25
CA ALA A 82 12.85 -9.47 0.72
C ALA A 82 13.88 -10.39 0.05
N GLU A 83 14.91 -10.78 0.80
CA GLU A 83 15.88 -11.79 0.37
C GLU A 83 15.21 -13.17 0.32
N ASP A 84 14.35 -13.49 1.29
CA ASP A 84 13.50 -14.68 1.31
C ASP A 84 12.01 -14.31 1.38
N VAL A 85 11.35 -14.32 0.21
CA VAL A 85 9.93 -13.96 0.08
C VAL A 85 8.96 -14.95 0.77
N GLU A 86 9.44 -16.13 1.15
CA GLU A 86 8.67 -17.15 1.88
C GLU A 86 8.82 -16.99 3.41
N ASP A 87 9.78 -16.19 3.89
CA ASP A 87 9.91 -15.85 5.30
C ASP A 87 8.88 -14.75 5.65
N GLU A 88 7.81 -15.16 6.32
CA GLU A 88 6.75 -14.24 6.71
C GLU A 88 7.20 -13.23 7.78
N ASP A 89 8.26 -13.54 8.52
CA ASP A 89 8.82 -12.69 9.56
C ASP A 89 9.91 -11.74 9.01
N GLU A 90 10.31 -11.86 7.74
CA GLU A 90 11.26 -10.94 7.13
C GLU A 90 10.62 -9.56 6.93
N GLU A 91 11.24 -8.55 7.55
CA GLU A 91 10.87 -7.15 7.41
C GLU A 91 11.78 -6.47 6.39
N VAL A 92 11.17 -5.71 5.48
CA VAL A 92 11.88 -4.88 4.51
C VAL A 92 11.74 -3.43 4.94
N ASP A 93 12.86 -2.77 5.22
CA ASP A 93 12.87 -1.31 5.36
C ASP A 93 12.54 -0.67 4.01
N PHE A 94 11.56 0.25 3.99
CA PHE A 94 11.17 0.95 2.77
C PHE A 94 10.85 2.41 3.01
N ASN A 95 11.01 3.18 1.95
CA ASN A 95 10.50 4.54 1.85
C ASN A 95 9.16 4.52 1.12
N LEU A 96 8.17 5.19 1.71
CA LEU A 96 6.84 5.39 1.13
C LEU A 96 6.69 6.80 0.59
N THR A 97 6.18 6.95 -0.62
CA THR A 97 5.79 8.24 -1.19
C THR A 97 4.40 8.14 -1.77
N TRP A 98 3.50 9.00 -1.30
CA TRP A 98 2.17 9.13 -1.86
C TRP A 98 2.20 9.98 -3.13
N LEU A 99 1.57 9.48 -4.19
CA LEU A 99 1.46 10.14 -5.49
C LEU A 99 -0.01 10.43 -5.76
N HIS A 100 -0.33 11.70 -5.99
CA HIS A 100 -1.67 12.17 -6.33
C HIS A 100 -1.72 12.48 -7.82
N GLU A 101 -2.60 11.81 -8.56
CA GLU A 101 -2.79 12.02 -10.00
C GLU A 101 -3.82 13.13 -10.28
N ASP A 102 -3.79 13.67 -11.51
CA ASP A 102 -4.69 14.75 -11.94
C ASP A 102 -6.17 14.32 -11.97
N ASP A 103 -6.45 13.01 -12.05
CA ASP A 103 -7.81 12.46 -12.01
C ASP A 103 -8.36 12.29 -10.58
N GLY A 104 -7.56 12.65 -9.58
CA GLY A 104 -7.90 12.57 -8.16
C GLY A 104 -7.60 11.22 -7.51
N SER A 105 -7.05 10.26 -8.26
CA SER A 105 -6.61 8.98 -7.69
C SER A 105 -5.27 9.10 -6.96
N VAL A 106 -5.01 8.13 -6.08
CA VAL A 106 -3.80 8.08 -5.26
C VAL A 106 -3.09 6.73 -5.39
N PHE A 107 -1.76 6.78 -5.40
CA PHE A 107 -0.87 5.63 -5.44
C PHE A 107 0.19 5.75 -4.36
N ALA A 108 0.68 4.61 -3.89
CA ALA A 108 1.90 4.56 -3.09
C ALA A 108 3.06 4.09 -3.96
N GLU A 109 4.12 4.88 -4.06
CA GLU A 109 5.43 4.44 -4.54
C GLU A 109 6.23 3.90 -3.34
N ILE A 110 6.67 2.64 -3.44
CA ILE A 110 7.38 1.91 -2.41
C ILE A 110 8.79 1.62 -2.92
N ARG A 111 9.82 2.00 -2.15
CA ARG A 111 11.23 1.76 -2.50
C ARG A 111 11.96 1.13 -1.33
N PRO A 112 12.81 0.10 -1.54
CA PRO A 112 13.65 -0.42 -0.47
C PRO A 112 14.60 0.68 0.04
N ALA A 113 14.86 0.71 1.34
CA ALA A 113 15.69 1.71 2.03
C ALA A 113 17.15 1.26 2.20
#